data_AF-H2ES08-F1
#
_entry.id   AF-H2ES08-F1
#
_cell.length_a   1.000
_cell.length_b   1.000
_cell.length_c   1.000
_cell.angle_alpha   90.00
_cell.angle_beta   90.00
_cell.angle_gamma   90.00
#
_symmetry.space_group_name_H-M   'P 1'
#
loop_
_entity.id
_entity.type
_entity.pdbx_description
1 polymer ?
#
loop_
_entity_poly.entity_id
_entity_poly.type
_entity_poly.pdbx_seq_one_letter_code
_entity_poly.pdbx_strand_id
1 'polypeptide(L)'
;MNIRSDFTNESTVIERSKGDTFKGANKAIKEKILTQVMAMPSSSLNELSDYLIGQGYEVKERNKGKENNYLNIKEKGKSKGINLNDAVFSERFLSLSIDQKQHNLSHSSTDDYIAPEQGKYQATKKHHTDLEHWNEHRSHEVRHITRRNRATYKAMTKAEKVAFIQQKKRHS
;
A
#
# COMPACT_ATOMS: atom_id res chain seq x y z
N MET A 1 -3.66 -17.56 -45.28
CA MET A 1 -2.86 -16.54 -44.58
C MET A 1 -3.80 -15.52 -43.96
N ASN A 2 -3.82 -15.41 -42.64
CA ASN A 2 -4.17 -14.17 -41.97
C ASN A 2 -3.41 -14.19 -40.64
N ILE A 3 -2.21 -13.61 -40.65
CA ILE A 3 -1.33 -13.52 -39.49
C ILE A 3 -1.88 -12.35 -38.68
N ARG A 4 -2.68 -12.64 -37.64
CA ARG A 4 -3.06 -11.63 -36.64
C ARG A 4 -1.87 -11.47 -35.69
N SER A 5 -0.87 -10.70 -36.12
CA SER A 5 0.27 -10.31 -35.29
C SER A 5 -0.14 -9.21 -34.31
N ASP A 6 -0.06 -9.53 -33.02
CA ASP A 6 0.48 -8.70 -31.95
C ASP A 6 -0.07 -7.28 -31.76
N PHE A 7 -1.32 -7.17 -31.29
CA PHE A 7 -1.83 -5.91 -30.69
C PHE A 7 -2.47 -6.08 -29.30
N THR A 8 -2.35 -7.25 -28.66
CA THR A 8 -3.20 -7.60 -27.51
C THR A 8 -2.49 -7.93 -26.20
N ASN A 9 -1.20 -7.58 -26.04
CA ASN A 9 -0.51 -7.86 -24.76
C ASN A 9 -0.08 -6.60 -23.98
N GLU A 10 0.25 -5.49 -24.66
CA GLU A 10 0.72 -4.28 -23.98
C GLU A 10 -0.41 -3.56 -23.23
N SER A 11 -1.57 -3.39 -23.87
CA SER A 11 -2.72 -2.71 -23.25
C SER A 11 -3.35 -3.53 -22.12
N THR A 12 -3.38 -4.86 -22.22
CA THR A 12 -3.95 -5.75 -21.21
C THR A 12 -3.09 -5.86 -19.96
N VAL A 13 -1.75 -5.85 -20.08
CA VAL A 13 -0.82 -5.81 -18.93
C VAL A 13 -0.92 -4.47 -18.21
N ILE A 14 -1.00 -3.36 -18.96
CA ILE A 14 -1.15 -2.03 -18.39
C ILE A 14 -2.52 -1.87 -17.71
N GLU A 15 -3.62 -2.37 -18.30
CA GLU A 15 -4.98 -2.31 -17.71
C GLU A 15 -5.09 -3.10 -16.40
N ARG A 16 -4.49 -4.29 -16.33
CA ARG A 16 -4.46 -5.09 -15.09
C ARG A 16 -3.68 -4.40 -13.99
N SER A 17 -2.50 -3.87 -14.32
CA SER A 17 -1.65 -3.18 -13.35
C SER A 17 -2.25 -1.83 -12.90
N LYS A 18 -2.89 -1.07 -13.81
CA LYS A 18 -3.67 0.14 -13.48
C LYS A 18 -4.76 -0.14 -12.44
N GLY A 19 -5.44 -1.29 -12.57
CA GLY A 19 -6.55 -1.71 -11.72
C GLY A 19 -6.22 -1.71 -10.22
N ASP A 20 -5.01 -2.15 -9.83
CA ASP A 20 -4.64 -2.37 -8.42
C ASP A 20 -3.57 -1.41 -7.87
N THR A 21 -2.82 -0.70 -8.74
CA THR A 21 -1.70 0.15 -8.29
C THR A 21 -2.14 1.34 -7.43
N PHE A 22 -3.30 1.94 -7.71
CA PHE A 22 -3.76 3.14 -7.00
C PHE A 22 -5.12 2.96 -6.33
N LYS A 23 -5.26 3.48 -5.11
CA LYS A 23 -6.50 3.41 -4.32
C LYS A 23 -7.01 4.81 -3.97
N GLY A 24 -8.34 4.97 -3.87
CA GLY A 24 -9.00 6.20 -3.42
C GLY A 24 -9.25 7.25 -4.51
N ALA A 25 -9.63 8.46 -4.07
CA ALA A 25 -10.17 9.53 -4.94
C ALA A 25 -9.19 10.07 -6.01
N ASN A 26 -7.88 9.87 -5.83
CA ASN A 26 -6.86 10.36 -6.77
C ASN A 26 -6.44 9.30 -7.80
N LYS A 27 -7.09 8.12 -7.79
CA LYS A 27 -6.77 6.99 -8.69
C LYS A 27 -6.73 7.39 -10.16
N ALA A 28 -7.80 8.01 -10.65
CA ALA A 28 -7.94 8.37 -12.07
C ALA A 28 -6.81 9.28 -12.57
N ILE A 29 -6.39 10.26 -11.76
CA ILE A 29 -5.32 11.18 -12.12
C ILE A 29 -3.96 10.46 -12.13
N LYS A 30 -3.70 9.61 -11.12
CA LYS A 30 -2.47 8.81 -11.08
C LYS A 30 -2.39 7.81 -12.23
N GLU A 31 -3.49 7.16 -12.61
CA GLU A 31 -3.53 6.26 -13.77
C GLU A 31 -3.26 6.99 -15.09
N LYS A 32 -3.79 8.21 -15.24
CA LYS A 32 -3.52 9.07 -16.39
C LYS A 32 -2.03 9.39 -16.50
N ILE A 33 -1.40 9.79 -15.39
CA ILE A 33 0.02 10.12 -15.36
C ILE A 33 0.89 8.89 -15.58
N LEU A 34 0.53 7.75 -14.99
CA LEU A 34 1.23 6.49 -15.23
C LEU A 34 1.22 6.13 -16.71
N THR A 35 0.09 6.31 -17.40
CA THR A 35 0.00 6.06 -18.85
C THR A 35 1.00 6.93 -19.63
N GLN A 36 1.21 8.17 -19.21
CA GLN A 36 2.18 9.08 -19.82
C GLN A 36 3.63 8.66 -19.52
N VAL A 37 3.92 8.29 -18.27
CA VAL A 37 5.25 7.80 -17.83
C VAL A 37 5.66 6.53 -18.58
N MET A 38 4.69 5.68 -18.90
CA MET A 38 4.90 4.44 -19.68
C MET A 38 5.24 4.69 -21.15
N ALA A 39 4.76 5.80 -21.71
CA ALA A 39 5.07 6.19 -23.10
C ALA A 39 6.35 7.05 -23.19
N MET A 40 6.84 7.56 -22.06
CA MET A 40 8.06 8.35 -22.00
C MET A 40 9.29 7.43 -22.01
N PRO A 41 10.38 7.79 -22.72
CA PRO A 41 11.66 7.10 -22.62
C PRO A 41 12.21 7.15 -21.17
N SER A 42 13.41 6.59 -20.97
CA SER A 42 14.12 6.72 -19.69
C SER A 42 14.27 8.20 -19.35
N SER A 43 13.76 8.61 -18.20
CA SER A 43 13.63 10.00 -17.80
C SER A 43 13.93 10.21 -16.32
N SER A 44 14.17 11.47 -15.94
CA SER A 44 14.36 11.88 -14.54
C SER A 44 13.09 12.49 -13.92
N LEU A 45 13.07 12.65 -12.60
CA LEU A 45 12.02 13.40 -11.90
C LEU A 45 11.87 14.85 -12.41
N ASN A 46 12.97 15.48 -12.82
CA ASN A 46 12.94 16.83 -13.36
C ASN A 46 12.24 16.87 -14.72
N GLU A 47 12.53 15.92 -15.61
CA GLU A 47 11.85 15.80 -16.91
C GLU A 47 10.36 15.52 -16.75
N LEU A 48 9.99 14.66 -15.79
CA LEU A 48 8.58 14.42 -15.47
C LEU A 48 7.92 15.70 -14.93
N SER A 49 8.62 16.46 -14.08
CA SER A 49 8.13 17.75 -13.57
C SER A 49 7.88 18.74 -14.70
N ASP A 50 8.83 18.92 -15.61
CA ASP A 50 8.71 19.83 -16.75
C ASP A 50 7.57 19.43 -17.69
N TYR A 51 7.43 18.12 -17.94
CA TYR A 51 6.31 17.58 -18.71
C TYR A 51 4.96 17.90 -18.06
N LEU A 52 4.83 17.68 -16.75
CA LEU A 52 3.60 17.96 -16.00
C LEU A 52 3.28 19.46 -15.94
N ILE A 53 4.29 20.33 -15.82
CA ILE A 53 4.11 21.78 -15.92
C ILE A 53 3.57 22.15 -17.31
N GLY A 54 4.11 21.55 -18.37
CA GLY A 54 3.61 21.72 -19.75
C GLY A 54 2.16 21.26 -19.94
N GLN A 55 1.69 20.29 -19.15
CA GLN A 55 0.29 19.85 -19.13
C GLN A 55 -0.62 20.75 -18.27
N GLY A 56 -0.08 21.80 -17.66
CA GLY A 56 -0.84 22.77 -16.86
C GLY A 56 -0.99 22.42 -15.38
N TYR A 57 -0.20 21.48 -14.86
CA TYR A 57 -0.15 21.21 -13.42
C TYR A 57 0.81 22.17 -12.71
N GLU A 58 0.44 22.59 -11.50
CA GLU A 58 1.39 23.14 -10.55
C GLU A 58 2.17 21.97 -9.92
N VAL A 59 3.49 21.94 -10.11
CA VAL A 59 4.35 20.86 -9.60
C VAL A 59 5.25 21.38 -8.48
N LYS A 60 5.37 20.61 -7.40
CA LYS A 60 6.28 20.88 -6.28
C LYS A 60 7.04 19.62 -5.91
N GLU A 61 8.36 19.72 -5.92
CA GLU A 61 9.24 18.67 -5.43
C GLU A 61 9.23 18.62 -3.89
N ARG A 62 9.07 17.44 -3.30
CA ARG A 62 9.03 17.20 -1.85
C ARG A 62 10.18 16.29 -1.46
N ASN A 63 10.83 16.58 -0.32
CA ASN A 63 12.04 15.88 0.11
C ASN A 63 13.20 16.00 -0.90
N LYS A 64 13.31 17.14 -1.58
CA LYS A 64 14.39 17.43 -2.53
C LYS A 64 15.76 17.07 -1.95
N GLY A 65 16.54 16.32 -2.73
CA GLY A 65 17.89 15.87 -2.37
C GLY A 65 17.94 14.64 -1.44
N LYS A 66 16.80 14.04 -1.09
CA LYS A 66 16.74 12.76 -0.38
C LYS A 66 16.36 11.63 -1.34
N GLU A 67 16.67 10.40 -0.95
CA GLU A 67 16.29 9.19 -1.70
C GLU A 67 14.76 9.04 -1.85
N ASN A 68 14.00 9.54 -0.88
CA ASN A 68 12.54 9.52 -0.88
C ASN A 68 11.91 10.82 -1.44
N ASN A 69 12.58 11.42 -2.42
CA ASN A 69 12.07 12.56 -3.17
C ASN A 69 10.87 12.16 -4.02
N TYR A 70 9.86 13.03 -4.09
CA TYR A 70 8.67 12.81 -4.92
C TYR A 70 8.03 14.12 -5.36
N LEU A 71 7.25 14.06 -6.43
CA LEU A 71 6.48 15.20 -6.93
C LEU A 71 5.11 15.28 -6.25
N ASN A 72 4.71 16.47 -5.84
CA ASN A 72 3.34 16.83 -5.53
C ASN A 72 2.80 17.68 -6.67
N ILE A 73 1.70 17.25 -7.28
CA ILE A 73 1.05 17.96 -8.38
C ILE A 73 -0.26 18.56 -7.92
N LYS A 74 -0.71 19.59 -8.60
CA LYS A 74 -2.00 20.20 -8.35
C LYS A 74 -2.60 20.71 -9.65
N GLU A 75 -3.83 20.27 -9.94
CA GLU A 75 -4.60 20.80 -11.07
C GLU A 75 -4.97 22.26 -10.83
N LYS A 76 -4.96 23.05 -11.90
CA LYS A 76 -5.38 24.45 -11.88
C LYS A 76 -6.80 24.57 -11.32
N GLY A 77 -6.97 25.32 -10.23
CA GLY A 77 -8.26 25.54 -9.58
C GLY A 77 -8.65 24.51 -8.51
N LYS A 78 -7.88 23.43 -8.30
CA LYS A 78 -8.09 22.53 -7.15
C LYS A 78 -7.35 23.06 -5.92
N SER A 79 -7.93 22.89 -4.73
CA SER A 79 -7.28 23.31 -3.48
C SER A 79 -6.28 22.29 -2.93
N LYS A 80 -6.46 21.01 -3.26
CA LYS A 80 -5.64 19.90 -2.76
C LYS A 80 -4.66 19.42 -3.82
N GLY A 81 -3.41 19.20 -3.41
CA GLY A 81 -2.40 18.54 -4.24
C GLY A 81 -2.47 17.02 -4.12
N ILE A 82 -1.91 16.34 -5.11
CA ILE A 82 -1.81 14.89 -5.24
C ILE A 82 -0.34 14.51 -5.15
N ASN A 83 0.00 13.62 -4.22
CA ASN A 83 1.36 13.12 -4.08
C ASN A 83 1.59 11.97 -5.07
N LEU A 84 2.66 12.07 -5.85
CA LEU A 84 3.19 11.03 -6.73
C LEU A 84 4.33 10.30 -6.02
N ASN A 85 4.02 9.70 -4.86
CA ASN A 85 4.98 8.99 -4.01
C ASN A 85 4.97 7.47 -4.22
N ASP A 86 4.20 6.97 -5.18
CA ASP A 86 4.16 5.56 -5.55
C ASP A 86 5.45 5.17 -6.29
N ALA A 87 5.86 3.91 -6.18
CA ALA A 87 7.13 3.43 -6.75
C ALA A 87 7.26 3.69 -8.26
N VAL A 88 6.14 3.65 -8.99
CA VAL A 88 6.05 3.92 -10.44
C VAL A 88 6.33 5.38 -10.83
N PHE A 89 6.45 6.28 -9.86
CA PHE A 89 6.83 7.68 -10.06
C PHE A 89 8.19 8.02 -9.44
N SER A 90 8.91 7.03 -8.91
CA SER A 90 10.25 7.23 -8.35
C SER A 90 11.31 7.40 -9.43
N GLU A 91 12.40 8.10 -9.11
CA GLU A 91 13.57 8.26 -10.01
C GLU A 91 14.04 6.92 -10.58
N ARG A 92 14.08 5.89 -9.72
CA ARG A 92 14.48 4.54 -10.11
C ARG A 92 13.58 3.95 -11.19
N PHE A 93 12.26 4.18 -11.12
CA PHE A 93 11.35 3.68 -12.13
C PHE A 93 11.37 4.52 -13.41
N LEU A 94 11.48 5.85 -13.28
CA LEU A 94 11.51 6.76 -14.42
C LEU A 94 12.74 6.53 -15.31
N SER A 95 13.88 6.19 -14.71
CA SER A 95 15.15 5.91 -15.42
C SER A 95 15.15 4.59 -16.20
N LEU A 96 14.16 3.73 -16.02
CA LEU A 96 14.03 2.47 -16.79
C LEU A 96 13.65 2.74 -18.25
N SER A 97 14.07 1.85 -19.15
CA SER A 97 13.55 1.84 -20.52
C SER A 97 12.05 1.47 -20.55
N ILE A 98 11.38 1.74 -21.67
CA ILE A 98 9.95 1.41 -21.83
C ILE A 98 9.71 -0.09 -21.57
N ASP A 99 10.53 -0.97 -22.16
CA ASP A 99 10.42 -2.42 -21.97
C ASP A 99 10.62 -2.83 -20.51
N GLN A 100 11.57 -2.18 -19.81
CA GLN A 100 11.86 -2.45 -18.40
C GLN A 100 10.73 -1.96 -17.47
N LYS A 101 10.09 -0.83 -17.80
CA LYS A 101 8.91 -0.33 -17.09
C LYS A 101 7.76 -1.33 -17.23
N GLN A 102 7.52 -1.85 -18.44
CA GLN A 102 6.49 -2.86 -18.69
C GLN A 102 6.75 -4.15 -17.91
N HIS A 103 8.00 -4.64 -17.92
CA HIS A 103 8.41 -5.82 -17.18
C HIS A 103 8.24 -5.65 -15.65
N ASN A 104 8.56 -4.48 -15.09
CA ASN A 104 8.36 -4.21 -13.66
C ASN A 104 6.89 -4.21 -13.25
N LEU A 105 6.02 -3.64 -14.09
CA LEU A 105 4.57 -3.61 -13.83
C LEU A 105 3.92 -4.99 -13.94
N SER A 106 4.40 -5.83 -14.87
CA SER A 106 3.90 -7.21 -14.99
C SER A 106 4.31 -8.06 -13.78
N HIS A 107 5.55 -7.96 -13.32
CA HIS A 107 6.06 -8.70 -12.16
C HIS A 107 5.51 -8.21 -10.81
N SER A 108 5.08 -6.94 -10.73
CA SER A 108 4.40 -6.44 -9.52
C SER A 108 2.95 -6.89 -9.42
N SER A 109 2.35 -7.34 -10.53
CA SER A 109 0.98 -7.88 -10.57
C SER A 109 0.89 -9.39 -10.33
N THR A 110 2.02 -10.08 -10.44
CA THR A 110 2.21 -11.41 -9.86
C THR A 110 2.54 -11.20 -8.38
N ASP A 111 1.52 -10.92 -7.57
CA ASP A 111 1.55 -11.34 -6.16
C ASP A 111 1.62 -12.87 -6.17
N ASP A 112 2.79 -13.41 -6.52
CA ASP A 112 3.10 -14.79 -6.26
C ASP A 112 2.96 -14.95 -4.75
N TYR A 113 2.03 -15.80 -4.34
CA TYR A 113 1.93 -16.24 -2.96
C TYR A 113 3.33 -16.66 -2.51
N ILE A 114 3.97 -15.82 -1.69
CA ILE A 114 5.23 -16.18 -1.06
C ILE A 114 4.86 -17.26 -0.07
N ALA A 115 5.07 -18.52 -0.47
CA ALA A 115 5.01 -19.63 0.46
C ALA A 115 5.87 -19.27 1.67
N PRO A 116 5.41 -19.55 2.91
CA PRO A 116 6.00 -19.02 4.14
C PRO A 116 7.47 -19.40 4.39
N GLU A 117 8.10 -20.15 3.50
CA GLU A 117 9.48 -20.61 3.61
C GLU A 117 10.54 -19.55 3.26
N GLN A 118 10.16 -18.39 2.72
CA GLN A 118 11.13 -17.36 2.27
C GLN A 118 11.03 -16.02 3.00
N GLY A 119 10.22 -15.93 4.06
CA GLY A 119 10.17 -14.76 4.93
C GLY A 119 11.01 -14.96 6.18
N LYS A 120 12.04 -14.14 6.42
CA LYS A 120 12.70 -14.01 7.74
C LYS A 120 11.79 -13.34 8.78
N TYR A 121 10.47 -13.52 8.72
CA TYR A 121 9.60 -13.07 9.79
C TYR A 121 9.76 -14.03 10.97
N GLN A 122 10.80 -13.78 11.76
CA GLN A 122 10.99 -14.42 13.05
C GLN A 122 10.19 -13.60 14.04
N ALA A 123 9.02 -14.11 14.43
CA ALA A 123 8.24 -13.51 15.51
C ALA A 123 9.16 -13.34 16.72
N THR A 124 9.34 -12.09 17.17
CA THR A 124 10.24 -11.81 18.30
C THR A 124 9.71 -12.50 19.57
N LYS A 125 10.55 -12.67 20.60
CA LYS A 125 10.09 -13.18 21.91
C LYS A 125 8.88 -12.38 22.44
N LYS A 126 8.86 -11.07 22.18
CA LYS A 126 7.73 -10.20 22.52
C LYS A 126 6.45 -10.58 21.79
N HIS A 127 6.51 -10.93 20.50
CA HIS A 127 5.33 -11.36 19.77
C HIS A 127 4.77 -12.68 20.31
N HIS A 128 5.63 -13.59 20.78
CA HIS A 128 5.20 -14.83 21.43
C HIS A 128 4.50 -14.54 22.77
N THR A 129 5.06 -13.67 23.60
CA THR A 129 4.43 -13.28 24.87
C THR A 129 3.13 -12.52 24.67
N ASP A 130 3.05 -11.67 23.65
CA ASP A 130 1.83 -10.93 23.33
C ASP A 130 0.72 -11.86 22.84
N LEU A 131 1.07 -12.88 22.04
CA LEU A 131 0.13 -13.91 21.58
C LEU A 131 -0.37 -14.79 22.73
N GLU A 132 0.51 -15.20 23.64
CA GLU A 132 0.16 -15.96 24.83
C GLU A 132 -0.79 -15.16 25.73
N HIS A 133 -0.44 -13.91 26.04
CA HIS A 133 -1.30 -13.00 26.79
C HIS A 133 -2.65 -12.77 26.11
N TRP A 134 -2.67 -12.70 24.76
CA TRP A 134 -3.90 -12.58 24.01
C TRP A 134 -4.80 -13.81 24.16
N ASN A 135 -4.24 -15.01 23.99
CA ASN A 135 -4.96 -16.27 24.13
C ASN A 135 -5.46 -16.49 25.54
N GLU A 136 -4.65 -16.18 26.55
CA GLU A 136 -4.99 -16.42 27.93
C GLU A 136 -6.00 -15.43 28.50
N HIS A 137 -5.90 -14.14 28.14
CA HIS A 137 -6.64 -13.09 28.82
C HIS A 137 -7.54 -12.30 27.87
N ARG A 138 -6.97 -11.69 26.83
CA ARG A 138 -7.68 -10.71 25.99
C ARG A 138 -8.81 -11.30 25.18
N SER A 139 -8.65 -12.51 24.63
CA SER A 139 -9.69 -13.21 23.87
C SER A 139 -10.95 -13.43 24.73
N HIS A 140 -10.77 -13.83 25.98
CA HIS A 140 -11.84 -14.08 26.93
C HIS A 140 -12.46 -12.80 27.48
N GLU A 141 -11.66 -11.74 27.65
CA GLU A 141 -12.18 -10.40 27.94
C GLU A 141 -13.14 -9.95 26.84
N VAL A 142 -12.77 -10.10 25.56
CA VAL A 142 -13.64 -9.74 24.43
C VAL A 142 -14.91 -10.61 24.42
N ARG A 143 -14.79 -11.91 24.71
CA ARG A 143 -15.92 -12.86 24.72
C ARG A 143 -16.91 -12.63 25.86
N HIS A 144 -16.43 -12.32 27.07
CA HIS A 144 -17.25 -12.34 28.28
C HIS A 144 -17.55 -10.94 28.86
N ILE A 145 -16.82 -9.90 28.43
CA ILE A 145 -17.10 -8.53 28.84
C ILE A 145 -18.05 -7.89 27.83
N THR A 146 -19.31 -7.81 28.22
CA THR A 146 -20.38 -7.15 27.49
C THR A 146 -20.61 -5.74 28.03
N ARG A 147 -21.53 -4.98 27.42
CA ARG A 147 -21.91 -3.65 27.92
C ARG A 147 -22.43 -3.68 29.37
N ARG A 148 -23.05 -4.79 29.80
CA ARG A 148 -23.72 -4.90 31.12
C ARG A 148 -22.76 -5.07 32.30
N ASN A 149 -21.62 -5.75 32.09
CA ASN A 149 -20.64 -6.05 33.14
C ASN A 149 -19.31 -5.28 32.96
N ARG A 150 -19.21 -4.38 31.97
CA ARG A 150 -17.98 -3.62 31.68
C ARG A 150 -17.60 -2.66 32.82
N ALA A 151 -18.56 -2.00 33.45
CA ALA A 151 -18.29 -1.03 34.51
C ALA A 151 -17.73 -1.73 35.77
N THR A 152 -18.37 -2.82 36.18
CA THR A 152 -17.94 -3.67 37.29
C THR A 152 -16.58 -4.33 37.00
N TYR A 153 -16.39 -4.86 35.78
CA TYR A 153 -15.09 -5.41 35.39
C TYR A 153 -13.96 -4.37 35.43
N LYS A 154 -14.21 -3.13 34.99
CA LYS A 154 -13.18 -2.08 35.01
C LYS A 154 -12.74 -1.71 36.44
N ALA A 155 -13.69 -1.69 37.38
CA ALA A 155 -13.45 -1.35 38.78
C ALA A 155 -12.70 -2.43 39.57
N MET A 156 -12.66 -3.67 39.08
CA MET A 156 -11.92 -4.78 39.71
C MET A 156 -10.41 -4.57 39.67
N THR A 157 -9.74 -5.06 40.70
CA THR A 157 -8.28 -5.21 40.76
C THR A 157 -7.78 -6.22 39.73
N LYS A 158 -6.46 -6.24 39.48
CA LYS A 158 -5.86 -7.17 38.52
C LYS A 158 -6.11 -8.64 38.89
N ALA A 159 -6.05 -8.98 40.18
CA ALA A 159 -6.30 -10.34 40.67
C ALA A 159 -7.77 -10.76 40.47
N GLU A 160 -8.72 -9.86 40.76
CA GLU A 160 -10.15 -10.11 40.58
C GLU A 160 -10.54 -10.26 39.10
N LYS A 161 -9.91 -9.49 38.20
CA LYS A 161 -10.09 -9.62 36.74
C LYS A 161 -9.68 -11.01 36.25
N VAL A 162 -8.52 -11.51 36.70
CA VAL A 162 -8.05 -12.85 36.36
C VAL A 162 -9.01 -13.92 36.88
N ALA A 163 -9.44 -13.82 38.14
CA ALA A 163 -10.40 -14.75 38.74
C ALA A 163 -11.76 -14.75 38.01
N PHE A 164 -12.25 -13.57 37.61
CA PHE A 164 -13.49 -13.41 36.84
C PHE A 164 -13.40 -14.10 35.48
N ILE A 165 -12.28 -13.90 34.76
CA ILE A 165 -12.06 -14.55 33.46
C ILE A 165 -11.91 -16.07 33.63
N GLN A 166 -11.17 -16.55 34.64
CA GLN A 166 -11.04 -17.98 34.93
C GLN A 166 -12.38 -18.64 35.26
N GLN A 167 -13.25 -17.97 36.04
CA GLN A 167 -14.60 -18.45 36.31
C GLN A 167 -15.41 -18.58 35.02
N LYS A 168 -15.32 -17.61 34.10
CA LYS A 168 -16.02 -17.67 32.82
C LYS A 168 -15.48 -18.74 31.88
N LYS A 169 -14.18 -19.03 31.92
CA LYS A 169 -13.58 -20.17 31.18
C LYS A 169 -14.14 -21.52 31.63
N ARG A 170 -14.37 -21.72 32.92
CA ARG A 170 -14.89 -22.99 33.49
C ARG A 170 -16.36 -23.26 33.16
N HIS A 171 -17.10 -22.23 32.74
CA HIS A 171 -18.52 -22.31 32.40
C HIS A 171 -18.80 -21.98 30.91
N SER A 172 -17.76 -21.97 30.09
CA SER A 172 -17.82 -21.81 28.62
C SER A 172 -17.67 -23.15 27.94
#